data_AF-A0A146KD24-F1
#
_entry.id   AF-A0A146KD24-F1
#
_cell.length_a   1.000
_cell.length_b   1.000
_cell.length_c   1.000
_cell.angle_alpha   90.00
_cell.angle_beta   90.00
_cell.angle_gamma   90.00
#
_symmetry.space_group_name_H-M   'P 1'
#
loop_
_entity.id
_entity.type
_entity.pdbx_description
1 polymer ?
#
loop_
_entity_poly.entity_id
_entity_poly.type
_entity_poly.pdbx_seq_one_letter_code
_entity_poly.pdbx_strand_id
1 'polypeptide(L)'
;WTLDLGINGVLQKISFNKGAITSLKASPTSPYTIAVTDEKNALTMYQMDAENEPELIKMGYPSEYLFLHCGLDEPKEIAWMGGVDGFLAVTDLNGVQLIKP
;
A
#
# COMPACT_ATOMS: atom_id res chain seq x y z
N TRP A 1 16.20 19.52 -25.11
CA TRP A 1 15.66 18.15 -24.96
C TRP A 1 14.68 18.24 -23.81
N THR A 2 13.39 18.11 -24.09
CA THR A 2 12.35 18.12 -23.06
C THR A 2 11.91 16.68 -22.91
N LEU A 3 12.07 16.12 -21.71
CA LEU A 3 11.55 14.78 -21.41
C LEU A 3 10.03 14.89 -21.35
N ASP A 4 9.37 14.57 -22.47
CA ASP A 4 7.94 14.33 -22.48
C ASP A 4 7.69 12.97 -21.81
N LEU A 5 7.21 12.99 -20.56
CA LEU A 5 6.95 11.79 -19.76
C LEU A 5 5.70 11.02 -20.23
N GLY A 6 5.01 11.44 -21.30
CA GLY A 6 3.88 10.70 -21.85
C GLY A 6 2.72 10.52 -20.87
N ILE A 7 2.59 11.41 -19.90
CA ILE A 7 1.55 11.34 -18.86
C ILE A 7 0.25 11.89 -19.42
N ASN A 8 -0.58 11.03 -19.98
CA ASN A 8 -1.99 11.33 -20.21
C ASN A 8 -2.85 10.10 -19.94
N GLY A 9 -2.91 9.69 -18.68
CA GLY A 9 -3.87 8.68 -18.23
C GLY A 9 -3.62 8.20 -16.80
N VAL A 10 -4.71 8.01 -16.05
CA VAL A 10 -4.69 7.12 -14.88
C VAL A 10 -4.40 5.71 -15.40
N LEU A 11 -3.23 5.15 -15.08
CA LEU A 11 -2.88 3.79 -15.48
C LEU A 11 -3.78 2.76 -14.78
N GLN A 12 -4.07 3.00 -13.50
CA GLN A 12 -4.86 2.12 -12.67
C GLN A 12 -5.47 2.88 -11.48
N LYS A 13 -6.67 2.47 -11.06
CA LYS A 13 -7.33 2.98 -9.86
C LYS A 13 -7.77 1.80 -9.00
N ILE A 14 -7.22 1.71 -7.79
CA ILE A 14 -7.62 0.72 -6.79
C ILE A 14 -8.62 1.38 -5.83
N SER A 15 -9.82 0.81 -5.71
CA SER A 15 -10.91 1.36 -4.88
C SER A 15 -11.29 0.39 -3.76
N PHE A 16 -10.33 0.05 -2.90
CA PHE A 16 -10.53 -0.93 -1.82
C PHE A 16 -10.53 -0.32 -0.41
N ASN A 17 -9.66 0.66 -0.16
CA ASN A 17 -9.58 1.41 1.09
C ASN A 17 -10.92 2.04 1.49
N LYS A 18 -11.17 2.13 2.81
CA LYS A 18 -12.48 2.52 3.36
C LYS A 18 -12.55 3.98 3.82
N GLY A 19 -11.46 4.71 3.68
CA GLY A 19 -11.35 6.13 4.03
C GLY A 19 -10.44 6.88 3.05
N ALA A 20 -10.25 8.17 3.29
CA ALA A 20 -9.25 8.91 2.53
C ALA A 20 -7.85 8.36 2.84
N ILE A 21 -6.97 8.41 1.86
CA ILE A 21 -5.59 7.93 2.01
C ILE A 21 -4.80 8.94 2.83
N THR A 22 -4.16 8.49 3.90
CA THR A 22 -3.33 9.34 4.78
C THR A 22 -1.85 9.22 4.47
N SER A 23 -1.39 8.07 4.00
CA SER A 23 0.00 7.84 3.60
C SER A 23 0.09 6.80 2.48
N LEU A 24 1.09 6.95 1.62
CA LEU A 24 1.42 6.00 0.55
C LEU A 24 2.93 5.97 0.35
N LYS A 25 3.52 4.77 0.27
CA LYS A 25 4.95 4.58 -0.04
C LYS A 25 5.16 3.35 -0.93
N ALA A 26 5.95 3.52 -1.99
CA ALA A 26 6.49 2.41 -2.76
C ALA A 26 7.64 1.73 -2.00
N SER A 27 7.73 0.40 -2.08
CA SER A 27 8.84 -0.34 -1.49
C SER A 27 10.15 -0.02 -2.23
N PRO A 28 11.25 0.22 -1.52
CA PRO A 28 12.55 0.44 -2.14
C PRO A 28 13.20 -0.85 -2.64
N THR A 29 12.78 -2.02 -2.15
CA THR A 29 13.41 -3.30 -2.47
C THR A 29 12.50 -4.29 -3.19
N SER A 30 11.18 -4.08 -3.16
CA SER A 30 10.21 -4.90 -3.88
C SER A 30 9.54 -4.08 -4.98
N PRO A 31 9.91 -4.29 -6.27
CA PRO A 31 9.28 -3.62 -7.39
C PRO A 31 7.76 -3.80 -7.37
N TYR A 32 7.04 -2.77 -7.80
CA TYR A 32 5.57 -2.78 -7.90
C TYR A 32 4.80 -2.95 -6.59
N THR A 33 5.48 -3.09 -5.45
CA THR A 33 4.85 -3.10 -4.14
C THR A 33 4.65 -1.68 -3.62
N ILE A 34 3.44 -1.39 -3.16
CA ILE A 34 3.15 -0.18 -2.38
C ILE A 34 2.47 -0.55 -1.06
N ALA A 35 2.64 0.30 -0.07
CA ALA A 35 1.88 0.29 1.17
C ALA A 35 1.10 1.60 1.29
N VAL A 36 -0.14 1.50 1.79
CA VAL A 36 -1.10 2.59 1.85
C VAL A 36 -1.80 2.56 3.20
N THR A 37 -1.93 3.70 3.88
CA THR A 37 -2.78 3.84 5.06
C THR A 37 -3.98 4.73 4.78
N ASP A 38 -5.08 4.49 5.50
CA ASP A 38 -6.29 5.30 5.38
C ASP A 38 -6.83 5.78 6.73
N GLU A 39 -7.79 6.71 6.67
CA GLU A 39 -8.49 7.28 7.83
C GLU A 39 -9.39 6.26 8.57
N LYS A 40 -9.49 5.02 8.08
CA LYS A 40 -10.14 3.91 8.79
C LYS A 40 -9.13 3.04 9.52
N ASN A 41 -7.94 3.58 9.77
CA ASN A 41 -6.93 2.98 10.64
C ASN A 41 -6.43 1.62 10.14
N ALA A 42 -6.38 1.47 8.82
CA ALA A 42 -5.82 0.31 8.15
C ALA A 42 -4.53 0.65 7.42
N LEU A 43 -3.63 -0.31 7.34
CA LEU A 43 -2.53 -0.35 6.37
C LEU A 43 -2.80 -1.49 5.40
N THR A 44 -2.83 -1.18 4.11
CA THR A 44 -3.01 -2.15 3.03
C THR A 44 -1.78 -2.14 2.14
N MET A 45 -1.30 -3.33 1.79
CA MET A 45 -0.24 -3.48 0.78
C MET A 45 -0.82 -4.02 -0.51
N TYR A 46 -0.29 -3.50 -1.61
CA TYR A 46 -0.66 -3.88 -2.95
C TYR A 46 0.57 -4.25 -3.78
N GLN A 47 0.42 -5.25 -4.64
CA GLN A 47 1.39 -5.64 -5.66
C GLN A 47 0.79 -5.33 -7.04
N MET A 48 1.33 -4.31 -7.73
CA MET A 48 0.70 -3.76 -8.96
C MET A 48 0.82 -4.68 -10.18
N ASP A 49 1.79 -5.60 -10.18
CA ASP A 49 1.98 -6.62 -11.21
C ASP A 49 1.47 -8.01 -10.77
N ALA A 50 0.63 -8.07 -9.73
CA ALA A 50 0.02 -9.31 -9.28
C ALA A 50 -0.81 -9.96 -10.39
N GLU A 51 -0.71 -11.29 -10.48
CA GLU A 51 -1.63 -12.06 -11.30
C GLU A 51 -3.02 -12.08 -10.67
N ASN A 52 -4.05 -12.15 -11.52
CA ASN A 52 -5.43 -12.19 -11.04
C ASN A 52 -5.68 -13.49 -10.28
N GLU A 53 -6.00 -13.38 -8.99
CA GLU A 53 -6.44 -14.49 -8.15
C GLU A 53 -7.98 -14.55 -8.10
N PRO A 54 -8.64 -15.49 -8.81
CA PRO A 54 -10.10 -15.48 -8.97
C PRO A 54 -10.87 -15.59 -7.64
N GLU A 55 -10.29 -16.28 -6.65
CA GLU A 55 -10.92 -16.45 -5.35
C GLU A 55 -10.92 -15.16 -4.52
N LEU A 56 -9.84 -14.37 -4.58
CA LEU A 56 -9.77 -13.06 -3.91
C LEU A 56 -10.77 -12.07 -4.52
N ILE A 57 -10.90 -12.08 -5.84
CA ILE A 57 -11.87 -11.25 -6.57
C ILE A 57 -13.30 -11.62 -6.18
N LYS A 58 -13.63 -12.91 -6.07
CA LYS A 58 -14.95 -13.38 -5.60
C LYS A 58 -15.26 -12.92 -4.16
N MET A 59 -14.24 -12.79 -3.31
CA MET A 59 -14.36 -12.26 -1.96
C MET A 59 -14.40 -10.72 -1.90
N GLY A 60 -14.28 -10.04 -3.05
CA GLY A 60 -14.35 -8.58 -3.15
C GLY A 60 -13.02 -7.86 -2.89
N TYR A 61 -11.90 -8.58 -2.90
CA TYR A 61 -10.55 -8.00 -2.86
C TYR A 61 -10.09 -7.63 -4.29
N PRO A 62 -9.31 -6.55 -4.44
CA PRO A 62 -8.68 -6.24 -5.71
C PRO A 62 -7.62 -7.29 -6.06
N SER A 63 -7.32 -7.45 -7.34
CA SER A 63 -6.27 -8.34 -7.85
C SER A 63 -4.90 -8.02 -7.26
N GLU A 64 -4.64 -6.74 -6.97
CA GLU A 64 -3.37 -6.27 -6.44
C GLU A 64 -3.25 -6.51 -4.93
N TYR A 65 -4.28 -7.01 -4.26
CA TYR A 65 -4.28 -7.17 -2.81
C TYR A 65 -3.18 -8.13 -2.34
N LEU A 66 -2.31 -7.65 -1.46
CA LEU A 66 -1.24 -8.45 -0.88
C LEU A 66 -1.46 -8.69 0.63
N PHE A 67 -1.79 -7.65 1.39
CA PHE A 67 -1.86 -7.73 2.83
C PHE A 67 -2.71 -6.60 3.44
N LEU A 68 -3.33 -6.86 4.59
CA LEU A 68 -4.10 -5.90 5.38
C LEU A 68 -3.72 -6.01 6.85
N HIS A 69 -3.31 -4.88 7.42
CA HIS A 69 -3.14 -4.70 8.86
C HIS A 69 -4.17 -3.72 9.39
N CYS A 70 -4.86 -4.14 10.46
CA CYS A 70 -5.83 -3.33 11.19
C CYS A 70 -5.30 -3.02 12.58
N GLY A 71 -5.87 -2.02 13.25
CA GLY A 71 -5.50 -1.66 14.62
C GLY A 71 -4.46 -0.54 14.73
N LEU A 72 -4.42 0.32 13.71
CA LEU A 72 -3.75 1.62 13.83
C LEU A 72 -4.68 2.61 14.53
N ASP A 73 -4.17 3.79 14.84
CA ASP A 73 -4.97 4.91 15.33
C ASP A 73 -4.51 6.23 14.73
N GLU A 74 -5.24 6.74 13.74
CA GLU A 74 -4.87 7.86 12.87
C GLU A 74 -3.45 7.73 12.28
N PRO A 75 -3.19 6.75 11.41
CA PRO A 75 -1.86 6.52 10.85
C PRO A 75 -1.36 7.72 10.06
N LYS A 76 -0.10 8.12 10.31
CA LYS A 76 0.51 9.35 9.75
C LYS A 76 1.56 9.06 8.69
N GLU A 77 2.45 8.10 8.93
CA GLU A 77 3.60 7.85 8.05
C GLU A 77 3.90 6.36 7.92
N ILE A 78 4.26 5.96 6.70
CA ILE A 78 4.87 4.67 6.40
C ILE A 78 6.36 4.91 6.10
N ALA A 79 7.23 4.06 6.64
CA ALA A 79 8.66 4.06 6.34
C ALA A 79 9.15 2.62 6.11
N TRP A 80 9.69 2.36 4.93
CA TRP A 80 10.31 1.07 4.63
C TRP A 80 11.66 0.94 5.31
N MET A 81 11.96 -0.23 5.88
CA MET A 81 13.26 -0.53 6.45
C MET A 81 14.22 -0.86 5.30
N GLY A 82 15.05 0.13 4.87
CA GLY A 82 15.85 0.12 3.64
C GLY A 82 16.96 -0.94 3.48
N GLY A 83 16.93 -2.03 4.26
CA GLY A 83 17.84 -3.16 4.12
C GLY A 83 17.22 -4.53 4.41
N VAL A 84 15.90 -4.59 4.65
CA VAL A 84 15.20 -5.85 4.92
C VAL A 84 13.92 -5.90 4.12
N ASP A 85 13.83 -6.87 3.22
CA ASP A 85 12.68 -7.04 2.33
C ASP A 85 11.39 -7.29 3.11
N GLY A 86 10.34 -6.58 2.70
CA GLY A 86 9.00 -6.71 3.25
C GLY A 86 8.80 -6.07 4.62
N PHE A 87 9.81 -5.42 5.21
CA PHE A 87 9.64 -4.74 6.49
C PHE A 87 9.32 -3.26 6.32
N LEU A 88 8.28 -2.81 7.02
CA LEU A 88 7.96 -1.41 7.16
C LEU A 88 7.60 -1.05 8.60
N ALA A 89 7.76 0.22 8.92
CA ALA A 89 7.22 0.86 10.10
C ALA A 89 6.03 1.73 9.69
N VAL A 90 5.01 1.77 10.53
CA VAL A 90 3.93 2.73 10.44
C VAL A 90 3.80 3.49 11.75
N THR A 91 3.69 4.81 11.67
CA THR A 91 3.43 5.68 12.83
C THR A 91 1.94 5.94 12.97
N ASP A 92 1.47 5.96 14.22
CA ASP A 92 0.09 6.26 14.59
C ASP A 92 0.08 7.06 15.91
N LEU A 93 -1.09 7.39 16.46
CA LEU A 93 -1.20 8.14 17.73
C LEU A 93 -0.62 7.40 18.93
N ASN A 94 -0.50 6.07 18.86
CA ASN A 94 -0.05 5.21 19.94
C ASN A 94 1.44 4.87 19.84
N GLY A 95 2.10 5.20 18.72
CA GLY A 95 3.54 5.09 18.56
C GLY A 95 3.94 4.57 17.18
N VAL A 96 4.76 3.52 17.18
CA VAL A 96 5.33 2.90 15.97
C VAL A 96 5.01 1.42 15.97
N GLN A 97 4.41 0.93 14.88
CA GLN A 97 4.21 -0.50 14.66
C GLN A 97 5.16 -0.98 13.57
N LEU A 98 5.91 -2.06 13.85
CA LEU A 98 6.75 -2.74 12.86
C LEU A 98 5.97 -3.89 12.24
N ILE A 99 5.88 -3.90 10.92
CA ILE A 99 5.06 -4.87 10.18
C ILE A 99 5.97 -5.62 9.21
N LYS A 100 5.87 -6.95 9.26
CA LYS A 100 6.37 -7.86 8.24
C LYS A 100 5.20 -8.75 7.80
N PRO A 101 4.71 -8.61 6.56
CA PRO A 101 3.69 -9.47 5.98
C PRO A 101 4.11 -10.94 5.91
#